data_AF-A0A9D1EXR3-F1
#
_entry.id   AF-A0A9D1EXR3-F1
#
_cell.length_a   1.000
_cell.length_b   1.000
_cell.length_c   1.000
_cell.angle_alpha   90.00
_cell.angle_beta   90.00
_cell.angle_gamma   90.00
#
_symmetry.space_group_name_H-M   'P 1'
#
loop_
_entity.id
_entity.type
_entity.pdbx_description
1 polymer ?
#
loop_
_entity_poly.entity_id
_entity_poly.type
_entity_poly.pdbx_seq_one_letter_code
_entity_poly.pdbx_strand_id
1 'polypeptide(L)'
;MGYIHCCGALRKTKSYRLVPRDKFVLCELDVLKKCPVCGHMVVQLTRVSDTDEISTVRKVNAKAKRFFESLQKFILYEETPPSVPRTGQGKFYLNYNEFGVKKRCYSNLRTLKIGLYENKYLKNNNLQSF
;
A
#
# COMPACT_ATOMS: atom_id res chain seq x y z
N MET A 1 3.29 5.94 -0.64
CA MET A 1 4.06 6.41 -1.84
C MET A 1 3.29 7.54 -2.50
N GLY A 2 3.83 8.75 -2.43
CA GLY A 2 3.14 10.00 -2.76
C GLY A 2 3.56 10.62 -4.09
N TYR A 3 2.88 11.73 -4.41
CA TYR A 3 3.08 12.47 -5.64
C TYR A 3 2.98 13.97 -5.38
N ILE A 4 3.87 14.74 -6.00
CA ILE A 4 3.81 16.20 -5.99
C ILE A 4 3.57 16.70 -7.41
N HIS A 5 2.60 17.62 -7.56
CA HIS A 5 2.39 18.31 -8.82
C HIS A 5 3.44 19.41 -9.03
N CYS A 6 4.28 19.27 -10.06
CA CYS A 6 5.31 20.25 -10.40
C CYS A 6 5.44 20.39 -11.93
N CYS A 7 5.40 21.63 -12.42
CA CYS A 7 5.46 21.96 -13.85
C CYS A 7 4.41 21.24 -14.70
N GLY A 8 3.15 21.21 -14.22
CA GLY A 8 2.03 20.63 -14.99
C GLY A 8 1.93 19.10 -14.97
N ALA A 9 2.78 18.40 -14.21
CA ALA A 9 2.74 16.95 -14.10
C ALA A 9 2.90 16.46 -12.66
N LEU A 10 2.27 15.32 -12.38
CA LEU A 10 2.47 14.56 -11.14
C LEU A 10 3.83 13.87 -11.18
N ARG A 11 4.66 14.14 -10.16
CA ARG A 11 6.00 13.56 -10.02
C ARG A 11 6.02 12.65 -8.80
N LYS A 12 6.53 11.43 -8.97
CA LYS A 12 6.72 10.48 -7.88
C LYS A 12 7.67 11.05 -6.83
N THR A 13 7.30 10.94 -5.57
CA THR A 13 8.10 11.40 -4.44
C THR A 13 8.46 10.27 -3.51
N LYS A 14 9.50 10.51 -2.70
CA LYS A 14 9.71 9.73 -1.49
C LYS A 14 8.80 10.30 -0.42
N SER A 15 8.04 9.44 0.24
CA SER A 15 7.10 9.83 1.28
C SER A 15 7.62 9.33 2.62
N TYR A 16 7.54 10.19 3.62
CA TYR A 16 7.99 9.91 4.98
C TYR A 16 6.84 10.16 5.93
N ARG A 17 6.67 9.27 6.91
CA ARG A 17 5.70 9.48 7.99
C ARG A 17 6.41 10.12 9.16
N LEU A 18 5.83 11.17 9.71
CA LEU A 18 6.41 11.92 10.83
C LEU A 18 5.63 11.67 12.11
N VAL A 19 6.31 11.91 13.23
CA VAL A 19 5.66 12.00 14.53
C VAL A 19 4.61 13.13 14.49
N PRO A 20 3.33 12.84 14.75
CA PRO A 20 2.30 13.87 14.83
C PRO A 20 2.62 14.88 15.94
N ARG A 21 2.39 16.16 15.65
CA ARG A 21 2.52 17.28 16.60
C ARG A 21 1.29 18.17 16.49
N ASP A 22 1.01 18.98 17.50
CA ASP A 22 0.00 20.06 17.43
C ASP A 22 -1.43 19.63 17.05
N LYS A 23 -2.02 18.69 17.79
CA LYS A 23 -3.40 18.16 17.56
C LYS A 23 -3.63 17.53 16.18
N PHE A 24 -2.57 17.31 15.40
CA PHE A 24 -2.65 16.54 14.16
C PHE A 24 -2.48 15.06 14.47
N VAL A 25 -3.30 14.21 13.86
CA VAL A 25 -3.26 12.74 14.00
C VAL A 25 -2.24 12.15 13.03
N LEU A 26 -2.15 12.73 11.85
CA LEU A 26 -1.36 12.20 10.75
C LEU A 26 -0.53 13.30 10.11
N CYS A 27 0.75 13.02 9.90
CA CYS A 27 1.71 13.92 9.27
C CYS A 27 2.52 13.14 8.23
N GLU A 28 2.34 13.50 6.96
CA GLU A 28 3.03 12.90 5.81
C GLU A 28 3.88 13.94 5.10
N LEU A 29 5.13 13.59 4.80
CA LEU A 29 6.07 14.46 4.11
C LEU A 29 6.48 13.83 2.79
N ASP A 30 6.13 14.51 1.70
CA ASP A 30 6.54 14.17 0.36
C ASP A 30 7.73 15.00 -0.07
N VAL A 31 8.76 14.33 -0.60
CA VAL A 31 10.02 14.95 -1.04
C VAL A 31 10.31 14.59 -2.48
N LEU A 32 10.33 15.62 -3.33
CA LEU A 32 10.85 15.58 -4.70
C LEU A 32 12.24 16.20 -4.71
N LYS A 33 13.29 15.38 -4.76
CA LYS A 33 14.69 15.87 -4.73
C LYS A 33 15.03 16.79 -5.91
N LYS A 34 14.58 16.44 -7.11
CA LYS A 34 14.82 17.20 -8.33
C LYS A 34 13.67 16.99 -9.30
N CYS A 35 12.98 18.05 -9.67
CA CYS A 35 12.00 18.01 -10.75
C CYS A 35 12.73 17.84 -12.10
N PRO A 36 12.31 16.92 -12.98
CA PRO A 36 12.95 16.73 -14.29
C PRO A 36 12.77 17.92 -15.24
N VAL A 37 11.80 18.81 -14.98
CA VAL A 37 11.52 19.98 -15.83
C VAL A 37 12.26 21.22 -15.33
N CYS A 38 12.03 21.64 -14.08
CA CYS A 38 12.61 22.87 -13.54
C CYS A 38 13.85 22.66 -12.66
N GLY A 39 14.27 21.42 -12.41
CA GLY A 39 15.41 21.11 -11.54
C GLY A 39 15.19 21.41 -10.05
N HIS A 40 14.03 21.93 -9.65
CA HIS A 40 13.77 22.35 -8.28
C HIS A 40 13.57 21.16 -7.32
N MET A 41 14.06 21.34 -6.10
CA MET A 41 13.69 20.49 -4.97
C MET A 41 12.36 20.97 -4.41
N VAL A 42 11.39 20.07 -4.23
CA VAL A 42 10.07 20.40 -3.67
C VAL A 42 9.80 19.50 -2.48
N VAL A 43 9.33 20.09 -1.40
CA VAL A 43 8.92 19.37 -0.19
C VAL A 43 7.51 19.81 0.16
N GLN A 44 6.63 18.85 0.45
CA GLN A 44 5.26 19.08 0.84
C GLN A 44 4.97 18.30 2.13
N LEU A 45 4.53 19.01 3.16
CA LEU A 45 4.05 18.42 4.41
C LEU A 45 2.52 18.49 4.40
N THR A 46 1.87 17.34 4.51
CA THR A 46 0.42 17.21 4.63
C THR A 46 0.12 16.75 6.05
N ARG A 47 -0.76 17.47 6.75
CA ARG A 47 -1.17 17.13 8.12
C ARG A 47 -2.69 17.05 8.18
N VAL A 48 -3.19 16.08 8.92
CA VAL A 48 -4.62 15.83 9.13
C VAL A 48 -4.91 15.89 10.62
N SER A 49 -5.91 16.67 11.00
CA SER A 49 -6.36 16.82 12.39
C SER A 49 -7.43 15.81 12.77
N ASP A 50 -7.78 15.74 14.05
CA ASP A 50 -8.89 14.91 14.54
C ASP A 50 -10.26 15.31 13.95
N THR A 51 -10.41 16.55 13.49
CA THR A 51 -11.63 17.08 12.85
C THR A 51 -11.61 16.93 11.33
N ASP A 52 -10.71 16.11 10.80
CA ASP A 52 -10.52 15.88 9.36
C ASP A 52 -10.08 17.13 8.56
N GLU A 53 -9.65 18.19 9.25
CA GLU A 53 -9.07 19.36 8.59
C GLU A 53 -7.68 19.06 8.06
N ILE A 54 -7.48 19.32 6.77
CA ILE A 54 -6.23 19.08 6.05
C ILE A 54 -5.44 20.38 5.93
N SER A 55 -4.23 20.40 6.49
CA SER A 55 -3.27 21.48 6.27
C SER A 55 -2.13 21.01 5.38
N THR A 56 -1.82 21.77 4.32
CA THR A 56 -0.72 21.46 3.41
C THR A 56 0.28 22.61 3.38
N VAL A 57 1.56 22.29 3.59
CA VAL A 57 2.66 23.26 3.56
C VAL A 57 3.66 22.82 2.50
N ARG A 58 3.82 23.64 1.47
CA ARG A 58 4.75 23.39 0.37
C ARG A 58 5.89 24.40 0.36
N LYS A 59 7.12 23.91 0.19
CA LYS A 59 8.33 24.75 0.01
C LYS A 59 9.14 24.26 -1.18
N VAL A 60 9.94 25.17 -1.76
CA VAL A 60 10.75 24.92 -2.97
C VAL A 60 12.20 25.36 -2.75
N ASN A 61 13.15 24.68 -3.39
CA ASN A 61 14.59 24.97 -3.44
C ASN A 61 15.24 25.11 -2.06
N ALA A 62 15.98 26.20 -1.81
CA ALA A 62 16.72 26.43 -0.57
C ALA A 62 15.81 26.38 0.67
N LYS A 63 14.57 26.89 0.55
CA LYS A 63 13.58 26.81 1.62
C LYS A 63 13.13 25.36 1.87
N ALA A 64 13.00 24.56 0.81
CA ALA A 64 12.67 23.14 0.93
C ALA A 64 13.79 22.34 1.61
N LYS A 65 15.05 22.64 1.28
CA LYS A 65 16.22 21.98 1.88
C LYS A 65 16.28 22.20 3.39
N ARG A 66 16.22 23.47 3.83
CA ARG A 66 16.21 23.83 5.27
C ARG A 66 15.01 23.21 5.99
N PHE A 67 13.84 23.24 5.35
CA PHE A 67 12.62 22.65 5.92
C PHE A 67 12.77 21.13 6.11
N PHE A 68 13.28 20.42 5.10
CA PHE A 68 13.55 18.99 5.18
C PHE A 68 14.55 18.64 6.29
N GLU A 69 15.67 19.35 6.36
CA GLU A 69 16.69 19.16 7.41
C GLU A 69 16.11 19.33 8.83
N SER A 70 15.22 20.31 9.03
CA SER A 70 14.55 20.50 10.33
C SER A 70 13.59 19.35 10.69
N LEU A 71 12.97 18.73 9.69
CA LEU A 71 11.98 17.66 9.86
C LEU A 71 12.59 16.26 9.95
N GLN A 72 13.82 16.07 9.50
CA GLN A 72 14.50 14.76 9.53
C GLN A 72 14.50 14.10 10.91
N LYS A 73 14.61 14.90 11.98
CA LYS A 73 14.60 14.43 13.37
C LYS A 73 13.27 13.80 13.81
N PHE A 74 12.19 14.05 13.06
CA PHE A 74 10.84 13.60 13.39
C PHE A 74 10.32 12.52 12.43
N ILE A 75 11.14 12.07 11.49
CA ILE A 75 10.77 11.01 10.57
C ILE A 75 10.75 9.68 11.34
N LEU A 76 9.61 9.00 11.33
CA LEU A 76 9.45 7.67 11.89
C LEU A 76 9.97 6.61 10.90
N TYR A 77 9.47 6.66 9.66
CA TYR A 77 9.87 5.72 8.61
C TYR A 77 9.61 6.29 7.20
N GLU A 78 10.28 5.72 6.21
CA GLU A 78 10.03 5.96 4.78
C GLU A 78 8.92 5.01 4.30
N GLU A 79 7.89 5.55 3.64
CA GLU A 79 6.86 4.74 3.00
C GLU A 79 7.36 4.17 1.68
N THR A 80 7.93 2.98 1.76
CA THR A 80 8.24 2.19 0.57
C THR A 80 7.00 1.45 0.10
N PRO A 81 6.71 1.42 -1.23
CA PRO A 81 5.66 0.55 -1.73
C PRO A 81 5.98 -0.88 -1.31
N PRO A 82 4.98 -1.66 -0.83
CA PRO A 82 5.21 -3.06 -0.49
C PRO A 82 5.77 -3.75 -1.73
N SER A 83 6.94 -4.38 -1.60
CA SER A 83 7.46 -5.27 -2.62
C SER A 83 6.57 -6.50 -2.62
N VAL A 84 5.44 -6.43 -3.33
CA VAL A 84 4.68 -7.63 -3.61
C VAL A 84 5.62 -8.50 -4.43
N PRO A 85 6.06 -9.67 -3.93
CA PRO A 85 6.83 -10.57 -4.76
C PRO A 85 6.00 -10.78 -6.02
N ARG A 86 6.62 -10.72 -7.20
CA ARG A 86 5.99 -11.17 -8.44
C ARG A 86 5.82 -12.69 -8.33
N THR A 87 4.94 -13.15 -7.44
CA THR A 87 4.48 -14.52 -7.39
C THR A 87 3.62 -14.69 -8.62
N GLY A 88 4.26 -15.10 -9.71
CA GLY A 88 3.57 -15.77 -10.79
C GLY A 88 2.90 -16.99 -10.19
N GLN A 89 1.63 -16.82 -9.80
CA GLN A 89 0.67 -17.87 -9.47
C GLN A 89 1.12 -18.83 -8.34
N GLY A 90 0.38 -18.85 -7.24
CA GLY A 90 0.57 -19.86 -6.19
C GLY A 90 0.38 -21.26 -6.73
N LYS A 91 1.47 -21.91 -7.15
CA LYS A 91 1.53 -23.35 -7.42
C LYS A 91 1.52 -24.04 -6.05
N PHE A 92 0.34 -24.38 -5.57
CA PHE A 92 0.19 -25.31 -4.46
C PHE A 92 -0.08 -26.70 -5.06
N TYR A 93 0.38 -27.73 -4.37
CA TYR A 93 0.05 -29.11 -4.70
C TYR A 93 -0.80 -29.68 -3.57
N LEU A 94 -1.93 -30.29 -3.91
CA LEU A 94 -2.78 -30.98 -2.94
C LEU A 94 -2.50 -32.48 -3.05
N ASN A 95 -2.04 -33.09 -1.95
CA ASN A 95 -2.04 -34.54 -1.85
C ASN A 95 -3.42 -34.97 -1.33
N TYR A 96 -4.12 -35.82 -2.06
CA TYR A 96 -5.42 -36.36 -1.65
C TYR A 96 -5.45 -37.87 -1.84
N ASN A 97 -6.34 -38.54 -1.12
CA ASN A 97 -6.50 -39.98 -1.21
C ASN A 97 -7.66 -40.29 -2.17
N GLU A 98 -7.38 -41.03 -3.23
CA GLU A 98 -8.37 -41.49 -4.18
C GLU A 98 -8.36 -43.03 -4.14
N PHE A 99 -9.41 -43.63 -3.56
CA PHE A 99 -9.57 -45.08 -3.43
C PHE A 99 -8.39 -45.81 -2.76
N GLY A 100 -7.82 -45.23 -1.70
CA GLY A 100 -6.70 -45.83 -0.96
C GLY A 100 -5.32 -45.53 -1.53
N VAL A 101 -5.24 -44.84 -2.67
CA VAL A 101 -3.98 -44.42 -3.30
C VAL A 101 -3.78 -42.91 -3.12
N LYS A 102 -2.62 -42.51 -2.59
CA LYS A 102 -2.24 -41.08 -2.47
C LYS A 102 -1.90 -40.52 -3.85
N LYS A 103 -2.65 -39.53 -4.32
CA LYS A 103 -2.42 -38.78 -5.56
C LYS A 103 -2.08 -37.32 -5.28
N ARG A 104 -1.46 -36.64 -6.25
CA ARG A 104 -1.06 -35.23 -6.16
C ARG A 104 -1.70 -34.41 -7.29
N CYS A 105 -2.44 -33.36 -6.94
CA CYS A 105 -3.01 -32.39 -7.87
C CYS A 105 -2.12 -31.14 -7.96
N TYR A 106 -1.84 -30.68 -9.18
CA TYR A 106 -0.98 -29.52 -9.47
C TYR A 106 -1.76 -28.30 -9.99
N SER A 107 -3.09 -28.30 -9.90
CA SER A 107 -3.93 -27.22 -10.42
C SER A 107 -3.94 -25.98 -9.52
N ASN A 108 -3.99 -24.79 -10.12
CA ASN A 108 -4.26 -23.53 -9.41
C ASN A 108 -5.66 -23.57 -8.74
N LEU A 109 -5.84 -22.93 -7.56
CA LEU A 109 -7.07 -23.02 -6.74
C LEU A 109 -8.34 -22.65 -7.55
N ARG A 110 -8.15 -21.83 -8.58
CA ARG A 110 -9.20 -21.36 -9.48
C ARG A 110 -9.96 -22.48 -10.22
N THR A 111 -9.34 -23.64 -10.44
CA THR A 111 -9.98 -24.79 -11.10
C THR A 111 -10.25 -25.96 -10.16
N LEU A 112 -9.94 -25.81 -8.86
CA LEU A 112 -10.10 -26.87 -7.88
C LEU A 112 -11.57 -26.92 -7.41
N LYS A 113 -12.37 -27.82 -7.97
CA LYS A 113 -13.73 -28.10 -7.48
C LYS A 113 -13.66 -29.07 -6.28
N ILE A 114 -13.31 -28.56 -5.10
CA ILE A 114 -13.49 -29.35 -3.86
C ILE A 114 -14.98 -29.39 -3.55
N GLY A 115 -15.53 -30.59 -3.35
CA GLY A 115 -16.89 -30.73 -2.82
C GLY A 115 -18.02 -30.95 -3.85
N LEU A 116 -17.73 -31.39 -5.08
CA LEU A 116 -18.75 -32.08 -5.88
C LEU A 116 -18.89 -33.53 -5.40
N TYR A 117 -19.16 -33.71 -4.10
CA TYR A 117 -19.95 -34.86 -3.71
C TYR A 117 -21.35 -34.52 -4.19
N GLU A 118 -21.95 -35.39 -5.00
CA GLU A 118 -23.34 -35.24 -5.44
C GLU A 118 -24.20 -35.02 -4.19
N ASN A 119 -24.58 -33.78 -3.93
CA ASN A 119 -25.52 -33.41 -2.87
C ASN A 119 -26.91 -33.86 -3.30
N LYS A 120 -27.12 -35.18 -3.37
CA LYS A 120 -28.45 -35.78 -3.54
C LYS A 120 -29.35 -35.56 -2.31
N TYR A 121 -28.80 -35.07 -1.20
CA TYR A 121 -29.51 -34.96 0.09
C TYR A 121 -29.56 -33.57 0.74
N LEU A 122 -28.99 -32.50 0.16
CA LEU A 122 -29.21 -31.15 0.68
C LEU A 122 -30.48 -30.53 0.08
N LYS A 123 -31.65 -31.03 0.52
CA LYS A 123 -32.88 -30.25 0.48
C LYS A 123 -32.96 -29.45 1.78
N ASN A 124 -32.93 -28.13 1.65
CA ASN A 124 -33.32 -27.11 2.62
C ASN A 124 -32.61 -27.17 3.98
N ASN A 125 -31.78 -26.18 4.28
CA ASN A 125 -32.04 -25.22 5.37
C ASN A 125 -30.90 -24.20 5.50
N ASN A 126 -31.29 -22.92 5.40
CA ASN A 126 -30.68 -21.72 5.99
C ASN A 126 -29.15 -21.68 6.16
N LEU A 127 -28.47 -21.06 5.21
CA LEU A 127 -27.12 -20.53 5.42
C LEU A 127 -27.24 -19.05 5.81
N GLN A 128 -27.15 -18.78 7.11
CA GLN A 128 -26.75 -17.46 7.61
C GLN A 128 -25.30 -17.21 7.20
N SER A 129 -25.09 -16.09 6.52
CA SER A 129 -23.81 -15.51 6.18
C SER A 129 -23.09 -14.98 7.42
N PHE A 130 -21.84 -15.39 7.60
CA PHE A 130 -20.82 -14.65 8.34
C PHE A 130 -19.77 -14.17 7.33
#